data_AF-A0A9D8S004-F1
#
_entry.id   AF-A0A9D8S004-F1
#
_cell.length_a   1.000
_cell.length_b   1.000
_cell.length_c   1.000
_cell.angle_alpha   90.00
_cell.angle_beta   90.00
_cell.angle_gamma   90.00
#
_symmetry.space_group_name_H-M   'P 1'
#
loop_
_entity.id
_entity.type
_entity.pdbx_description
1 polymer ?
#
loop_
_entity_poly.entity_id
_entity_poly.type
_entity_poly.pdbx_seq_one_letter_code
_entity_poly.pdbx_strand_id
1 'polypeptide(L)'
;MAIYQTKELLSKICELVMDGFQYVELTELEADTSGNDTSLTFSAIESDFNTVDYGDIYALSLPEDYNVADTPARFSRDDFAAIVFSYDEIFTLKHAVDNALEYFKECAENPQYSKETIREIQAASVPARNLQAKLAHFINSLKIS
;
A
#
# COMPACT_ATOMS: atom_id res chain seq x y z
N MET A 1 23.27 -10.72 12.40
CA MET A 1 22.81 -9.99 11.20
C MET A 1 21.81 -10.87 10.50
N ALA A 2 20.54 -10.51 10.60
CA ALA A 2 19.44 -11.20 9.93
C ALA A 2 19.16 -10.57 8.56
N ILE A 3 18.52 -11.34 7.67
CA ILE A 3 18.07 -10.89 6.35
C ILE A 3 16.56 -11.02 6.31
N TYR A 4 15.86 -9.97 5.86
CA TYR A 4 14.40 -9.94 5.79
C TYR A 4 13.96 -9.59 4.37
N GLN A 5 12.78 -10.05 3.96
CA GLN A 5 12.22 -9.70 2.67
C GLN A 5 11.69 -8.25 2.69
N THR A 6 12.23 -7.37 1.82
CA THR A 6 11.81 -5.96 1.73
C THR A 6 10.31 -5.79 1.55
N LYS A 7 9.65 -6.70 0.82
CA LYS A 7 8.20 -6.65 0.59
C LYS A 7 7.40 -6.89 1.87
N GLU A 8 7.80 -7.86 2.70
CA GLU A 8 7.13 -8.12 3.98
C GLU A 8 7.30 -6.92 4.92
N LEU A 9 8.50 -6.35 4.98
CA LEU A 9 8.77 -5.11 5.73
C LEU A 9 7.87 -3.97 5.24
N LEU A 10 7.80 -3.74 3.93
CA LEU A 10 6.95 -2.71 3.34
C LEU A 10 5.48 -2.93 3.66
N SER A 11 4.97 -4.16 3.51
CA SER A 11 3.58 -4.48 3.82
C SER A 11 3.23 -4.16 5.27
N LYS A 12 4.10 -4.54 6.22
CA LYS A 12 3.91 -4.28 7.65
C LYS A 12 3.94 -2.78 7.97
N ILE A 13 4.84 -2.03 7.34
CA ILE A 13 4.90 -0.57 7.43
C ILE A 13 3.63 0.07 6.85
N CYS A 14 3.13 -0.42 5.72
CA CYS A 14 1.89 0.08 5.12
C CYS A 14 0.67 -0.16 6.02
N GLU A 15 0.57 -1.31 6.69
CA GLU A 15 -0.47 -1.58 7.69
C GLU A 15 -0.44 -0.53 8.81
N LEU A 16 0.73 -0.31 9.43
CA LEU A 16 0.93 0.68 10.50
C LEU A 16 0.52 2.09 10.07
N VAL A 17 0.95 2.52 8.87
CA VAL A 17 0.62 3.84 8.32
C VAL A 17 -0.87 3.97 8.04
N MET A 18 -1.52 2.91 7.55
CA MET A 18 -2.96 2.92 7.27
C MET A 18 -3.80 3.03 8.55
N ASP A 19 -3.34 2.44 9.64
CA ASP A 19 -3.99 2.53 10.95
C ASP A 19 -3.66 3.84 11.68
N GLY A 20 -2.81 4.69 11.09
CA GLY A 20 -2.53 6.05 11.55
C GLY A 20 -1.34 6.17 12.53
N PHE A 21 -0.56 5.10 12.70
CA PHE A 21 0.62 5.13 13.54
C PHE A 21 1.79 5.83 12.85
N GLN A 22 2.42 6.77 13.55
CA GLN A 22 3.56 7.55 13.04
C GLN A 22 4.92 6.97 13.46
N TYR A 23 4.93 6.23 14.57
CA TYR A 23 6.14 5.66 15.15
C TYR A 23 5.93 4.18 15.39
N VAL A 24 6.97 3.41 15.12
CA VAL A 24 7.03 1.98 15.35
C VAL A 24 8.33 1.66 16.08
N GLU A 25 8.22 0.89 17.14
CA GLU A 25 9.34 0.25 17.82
C GLU A 25 9.63 -1.08 17.13
N LEU A 26 10.89 -1.30 16.78
CA LEU A 26 11.37 -2.52 16.14
C LEU A 26 12.29 -3.25 17.10
N THR A 27 11.96 -4.51 17.40
CA THR A 27 12.79 -5.37 18.26
C THR A 27 13.20 -6.61 17.48
N GLU A 28 14.51 -6.85 17.37
CA GLU A 28 15.03 -8.11 16.83
C GLU A 28 15.05 -9.14 17.96
N LEU A 29 14.38 -10.27 17.74
CA LEU A 29 14.39 -11.42 18.63
C LEU A 29 15.35 -12.45 18.06
N GLU A 30 16.43 -12.75 18.80
CA GLU A 30 17.38 -13.78 18.38
C GLU A 30 16.73 -15.17 18.39
N ALA A 31 17.25 -16.06 17.54
CA ALA A 31 16.80 -17.45 17.53
C ALA A 31 17.03 -18.09 18.89
N ASP A 32 16.03 -18.84 19.38
CA ASP A 32 16.08 -19.45 20.70
C ASP A 32 16.28 -20.98 20.64
N THR A 33 16.56 -21.57 21.80
CA THR A 33 16.72 -23.02 21.93
C THR A 33 15.41 -23.80 21.75
N SER A 34 14.27 -23.12 21.69
CA SER A 34 12.95 -23.72 21.43
C SER A 34 12.68 -23.92 19.93
N GLY A 35 13.57 -23.45 19.07
CA GLY A 35 13.45 -23.60 17.62
C GLY A 35 12.71 -22.45 16.93
N ASN A 36 12.58 -21.29 17.60
CA ASN A 36 12.12 -20.08 16.93
C ASN A 36 13.26 -19.48 16.11
N ASP A 37 12.98 -19.17 14.84
CA ASP A 37 13.91 -18.44 13.98
C ASP A 37 14.04 -16.98 14.45
N THR A 38 15.16 -16.34 14.10
CA THR A 38 15.34 -14.91 14.35
C THR A 38 14.20 -14.13 13.71
N SER A 39 13.58 -13.20 14.43
CA SER A 39 12.45 -12.42 13.94
C SER A 39 12.61 -10.93 14.24
N LEU A 40 11.86 -10.11 13.51
CA LEU A 40 11.74 -8.68 13.72
C LEU A 40 10.29 -8.36 14.11
N THR A 41 10.10 -7.96 15.36
CA THR A 41 8.79 -7.62 15.93
C THR A 41 8.47 -6.15 15.70
N PHE A 42 7.23 -5.86 15.33
CA PHE A 42 6.72 -4.51 15.08
C PHE A 42 5.73 -4.11 16.17
N SER A 43 6.03 -3.03 16.88
CA SER A 43 5.15 -2.48 17.92
C SER A 43 4.83 -1.02 17.62
N ALA A 44 3.60 -0.73 17.24
CA ALA A 44 3.11 0.63 17.04
C ALA A 44 3.10 1.39 18.38
N ILE A 45 3.58 2.62 18.40
CA ILE A 45 3.54 3.46 19.61
C ILE A 45 2.23 4.24 19.62
N GLU A 46 1.34 3.90 20.55
CA GLU A 46 0.06 4.60 20.75
C GLU A 46 0.21 5.77 21.74
N SER A 47 0.98 5.56 22.81
CA SER A 47 1.31 6.57 23.82
C SER A 47 2.62 6.22 24.53
N ASP A 48 3.12 7.13 25.38
CA ASP A 48 4.40 6.98 26.09
C ASP A 48 4.57 5.65 26.85
N PHE A 49 3.47 4.97 27.20
CA PHE A 49 3.49 3.71 27.95
C PHE A 49 2.64 2.61 27.30
N ASN A 50 2.15 2.80 26.08
CA ASN A 50 1.33 1.79 25.40
C ASN A 50 1.79 1.56 23.96
N THR A 51 1.96 0.28 23.64
CA THR A 51 2.25 -0.18 22.28
C THR A 51 1.18 -1.16 21.82
N VAL A 52 0.96 -1.18 20.50
CA VAL A 52 0.09 -2.16 19.84
C VAL A 52 0.99 -3.10 19.06
N ASP A 53 0.86 -4.41 19.32
CA ASP A 53 1.61 -5.44 18.62
C ASP A 53 1.07 -5.65 17.20
N TYR A 54 1.94 -5.56 16.20
CA TYR A 54 1.66 -5.78 14.78
C TYR A 54 2.26 -7.11 14.26
N GLY A 55 2.86 -7.89 15.16
CA GLY A 55 3.44 -9.19 14.90
C GLY A 55 4.86 -9.15 14.34
N ASP A 56 5.30 -10.33 13.92
CA ASP A 56 6.69 -10.61 13.58
C ASP A 56 6.88 -10.86 12.10
N ILE A 57 8.07 -10.48 11.60
CA ILE A 57 8.60 -10.94 10.32
C ILE A 57 9.83 -11.79 10.60
N TYR A 58 9.86 -12.99 10.02
CA TYR A 58 10.94 -13.93 10.25
C TYR A 58 12.12 -13.67 9.33
N ALA A 59 13.32 -13.88 9.85
CA ALA A 59 14.54 -13.83 9.08
C ALA A 59 14.57 -14.97 8.06
N LEU A 60 15.24 -14.74 6.94
CA LEU A 60 15.36 -15.67 5.83
C LEU A 60 16.84 -15.98 5.58
N SER A 61 17.08 -17.17 5.06
CA SER A 61 18.36 -17.51 4.43
C SER A 61 18.23 -17.27 2.93
N LEU A 62 19.13 -16.46 2.37
CA LEU A 62 19.22 -16.32 0.92
C LEU A 62 19.71 -17.64 0.31
N PRO A 63 19.12 -18.10 -0.81
CA PRO A 63 19.71 -19.18 -1.60
C PRO A 63 21.15 -18.84 -2.03
N GLU A 64 22.01 -19.85 -2.15
CA GLU A 64 23.41 -19.67 -2.57
C GLU A 64 23.53 -19.01 -3.96
N ASP A 65 22.53 -19.19 -4.81
CA ASP A 65 22.43 -18.67 -6.17
C ASP A 65 21.52 -17.44 -6.31
N TYR A 66 21.22 -16.74 -5.20
CA TYR A 66 20.34 -15.56 -5.24
C TYR A 66 20.85 -14.49 -6.21
N ASN A 67 20.04 -14.20 -7.24
CA ASN A 67 20.23 -13.09 -8.15
C ASN A 67 18.95 -12.26 -8.24
N VAL A 68 19.07 -10.97 -7.93
CA VAL A 68 17.96 -10.01 -8.00
C VAL A 68 17.38 -9.89 -9.43
N ALA A 69 18.21 -10.09 -10.46
CA ALA A 69 17.77 -10.01 -11.86
C ALA A 69 16.91 -11.21 -12.29
N ASP A 70 17.12 -12.38 -11.68
CA ASP A 70 16.49 -13.64 -12.08
C ASP A 70 15.32 -14.05 -11.17
N THR A 71 15.05 -13.26 -10.12
CA THR A 71 13.98 -13.53 -9.14
C THR A 71 12.79 -12.60 -9.41
N PRO A 72 11.81 -12.98 -10.25
CA PRO A 72 10.66 -12.13 -10.51
C PRO A 72 9.83 -11.91 -9.24
N ALA A 73 9.46 -10.66 -9.00
CA ALA A 73 8.57 -10.31 -7.90
C ALA A 73 7.22 -11.01 -8.09
N ARG A 74 6.84 -11.85 -7.12
CA ARG A 74 5.48 -12.41 -7.06
C ARG A 74 4.54 -11.36 -6.48
N PHE A 75 3.37 -11.18 -7.10
CA PHE A 75 2.34 -10.27 -6.62
C PHE A 75 0.97 -10.95 -6.57
N SER A 76 0.19 -10.58 -5.57
CA SER A 76 -1.25 -10.79 -5.44
C SER A 76 -1.96 -9.46 -5.68
N ARG A 77 -3.27 -9.52 -6.00
CA ARG A 77 -4.09 -8.31 -6.14
C ARG A 77 -4.28 -7.55 -4.83
N ASP A 78 -4.14 -8.25 -3.71
CA ASP A 78 -4.33 -7.69 -2.37
C ASP A 78 -3.02 -7.19 -1.74
N ASP A 79 -1.88 -7.36 -2.43
CA ASP A 79 -0.59 -6.90 -1.94
C ASP A 79 -0.48 -5.37 -2.06
N PHE A 80 0.23 -4.76 -1.11
CA PHE A 80 0.72 -3.40 -1.28
C PHE A 80 1.70 -3.35 -2.46
N ALA A 81 1.40 -2.47 -3.42
CA ALA A 81 2.30 -2.24 -4.54
C ALA A 81 3.57 -1.56 -4.05
N ALA A 82 4.73 -2.11 -4.42
CA ALA A 82 6.04 -1.52 -4.13
C ALA A 82 6.37 -0.37 -5.10
N ILE A 83 5.43 0.56 -5.27
CA ILE A 83 5.61 1.79 -6.03
C ILE A 83 5.54 2.97 -5.07
N VAL A 84 6.55 3.81 -5.10
CA VAL A 84 6.62 5.03 -4.29
C VAL A 84 6.29 6.20 -5.20
N PHE A 85 5.41 7.08 -4.72
CA PHE A 85 5.06 8.32 -5.38
C PHE A 85 5.51 9.51 -4.52
N SER A 86 6.12 10.50 -5.16
CA SER A 86 6.26 11.85 -4.61
C SER A 86 4.89 12.52 -4.46
N TYR A 87 4.81 13.57 -3.64
CA TYR A 87 3.58 14.33 -3.49
C TYR A 87 3.10 14.92 -4.83
N ASP A 88 4.01 15.40 -5.68
CA ASP A 88 3.68 15.92 -7.03
C ASP A 88 3.06 14.83 -7.92
N GLU A 89 3.57 13.60 -7.85
CA GLU A 89 3.00 12.46 -8.57
C GLU A 89 1.62 12.09 -8.01
N ILE A 90 1.41 12.17 -6.69
CA ILE A 90 0.08 11.97 -6.08
C ILE A 90 -0.92 13.03 -6.56
N PHE A 91 -0.53 14.31 -6.60
CA PHE A 91 -1.40 15.38 -7.12
C PHE A 91 -1.68 15.19 -8.62
N THR A 92 -0.69 14.75 -9.40
CA THR A 92 -0.86 14.40 -10.81
C THR A 92 -1.86 13.25 -10.98
N LEU A 93 -1.76 12.20 -10.16
CA LEU A 93 -2.69 11.08 -10.17
C LEU A 93 -4.11 11.54 -9.82
N LYS A 94 -4.26 12.40 -8.81
CA LYS A 94 -5.55 13.00 -8.45
C LYS A 94 -6.16 13.75 -9.64
N HIS A 95 -5.39 14.60 -10.30
CA HIS A 95 -5.85 15.32 -11.50
C HIS A 95 -6.25 14.36 -12.64
N ALA A 96 -5.48 13.31 -12.89
CA ALA A 96 -5.81 12.32 -13.91
C ALA A 96 -7.13 11.59 -13.60
N VAL A 97 -7.35 11.20 -12.34
CA VAL A 97 -8.59 10.54 -11.89
C VAL A 97 -9.78 11.49 -12.00
N ASP A 98 -9.64 12.75 -11.59
CA ASP A 98 -10.70 13.76 -11.71
C ASP A 98 -11.10 13.98 -13.18
N ASN A 99 -10.11 14.11 -14.08
CA ASN A 99 -10.35 14.26 -15.51
C ASN A 99 -11.04 13.04 -16.13
N ALA A 100 -10.60 11.83 -15.76
CA ALA A 100 -11.23 10.59 -16.23
C ALA A 100 -12.70 10.49 -15.79
N LEU A 101 -13.01 10.89 -14.55
CA LEU A 101 -14.37 10.92 -14.03
C LEU A 101 -15.25 11.95 -14.73
N GLU A 102 -14.70 13.11 -15.07
CA GLU A 102 -15.44 14.11 -15.85
C GLU A 102 -15.73 13.60 -17.26
N TYR A 103 -14.75 12.99 -17.92
CA TYR A 103 -14.93 12.37 -19.23
C TYR A 103 -15.97 11.23 -19.19
N PHE A 104 -16.02 10.43 -18.11
CA PHE A 104 -17.09 9.43 -17.95
C PHE A 104 -18.48 10.05 -17.88
N LYS A 105 -18.64 11.22 -17.26
CA LYS A 105 -19.94 11.93 -17.24
C LYS A 105 -20.32 12.42 -18.63
N GLU A 106 -19.39 13.06 -19.34
CA GLU A 106 -19.60 13.52 -20.72
C GLU A 106 -20.03 12.36 -21.63
N CYS A 107 -19.35 11.21 -21.50
CA CYS A 107 -19.71 10.00 -22.24
C CYS A 107 -21.09 9.48 -21.84
N ALA A 108 -21.43 9.43 -20.55
CA ALA A 108 -22.73 8.92 -20.09
C ALA A 108 -23.91 9.77 -20.58
N GLU A 109 -23.70 11.05 -20.86
CA GLU A 109 -24.69 11.99 -21.39
C GLU A 109 -24.74 12.04 -22.92
N ASN A 110 -23.79 11.38 -23.61
CA ASN A 110 -23.70 11.42 -25.06
C ASN A 110 -24.83 10.58 -25.71
N PRO A 111 -25.74 11.20 -26.48
CA PRO A 111 -26.88 10.50 -27.08
C PRO A 111 -26.47 9.52 -28.19
N GLN A 112 -25.23 9.56 -28.67
CA GLN A 112 -24.73 8.63 -29.68
C GLN A 112 -24.36 7.25 -29.13
N TYR A 113 -24.18 7.12 -27.81
CA TYR A 113 -23.82 5.84 -27.22
C TYR A 113 -25.03 4.97 -26.94
N SER A 114 -24.81 3.67 -27.09
CA SER A 114 -25.83 2.67 -26.78
C SER A 114 -26.07 2.61 -25.26
N LYS A 115 -27.24 2.11 -24.86
CA LYS A 115 -27.55 1.85 -23.45
C LYS A 115 -26.56 0.88 -22.79
N GLU A 116 -26.01 -0.06 -23.56
CA GLU A 116 -25.02 -1.02 -23.09
C GLU A 116 -23.69 -0.31 -22.81
N THR A 117 -23.20 0.49 -23.76
CA THR A 117 -21.99 1.31 -23.60
C THR A 117 -22.10 2.24 -22.38
N ILE A 118 -23.25 2.89 -22.18
CA ILE A 118 -23.48 3.75 -21.01
C ILE A 118 -23.38 2.94 -19.71
N ARG A 119 -23.90 1.72 -19.66
CA ARG A 119 -23.77 0.84 -18.48
C ARG A 119 -22.31 0.45 -18.22
N GLU A 120 -21.55 0.15 -19.26
CA GLU A 120 -20.12 -0.15 -19.13
C GLU A 120 -19.33 1.04 -18.59
N ILE A 121 -19.60 2.25 -19.09
CA ILE A 121 -19.01 3.51 -18.58
C ILE A 121 -19.35 3.70 -17.10
N GLN A 122 -20.62 3.51 -16.72
CA GLN A 122 -21.05 3.61 -15.33
C GLN A 122 -20.34 2.60 -14.43
N ALA A 123 -20.19 1.35 -14.88
CA ALA A 123 -19.47 0.32 -14.16
C ALA A 123 -17.97 0.68 -14.01
N ALA A 124 -17.33 1.14 -15.08
CA ALA A 124 -15.92 1.58 -15.07
C ALA A 124 -15.69 2.81 -14.18
N SER A 125 -16.69 3.67 -14.02
CA SER A 125 -16.59 4.85 -13.14
C SER A 125 -16.51 4.51 -11.65
N VAL A 126 -17.00 3.33 -11.22
CA VAL A 126 -17.03 2.93 -9.80
C VAL A 126 -15.63 2.87 -9.18
N PRO A 127 -14.67 2.10 -9.72
CA PRO A 127 -13.32 2.05 -9.15
C PRO A 127 -12.62 3.43 -9.20
N ALA A 128 -12.86 4.22 -10.25
CA ALA A 128 -12.31 5.58 -10.35
C ALA A 128 -12.85 6.51 -9.24
N ARG A 129 -14.14 6.43 -8.92
CA ARG A 129 -14.74 7.18 -7.79
C ARG A 129 -14.19 6.74 -6.44
N ASN A 130 -13.98 5.44 -6.24
CA ASN A 130 -13.37 4.93 -5.01
C ASN A 130 -11.93 5.43 -4.87
N LEU A 131 -11.15 5.45 -5.96
CA LEU A 131 -9.80 5.98 -5.96
C LEU A 131 -9.79 7.50 -5.72
N GLN A 132 -10.71 8.25 -6.34
CA GLN A 132 -10.88 9.68 -6.09
C GLN A 132 -11.14 9.96 -4.61
N ALA A 133 -12.04 9.20 -3.98
CA ALA A 133 -12.36 9.35 -2.57
C ALA A 133 -11.14 9.06 -1.68
N LYS A 134 -10.38 8.00 -1.99
CA LYS A 134 -9.14 7.65 -1.28
C LYS A 134 -8.09 8.77 -1.38
N LEU A 135 -7.87 9.30 -2.59
CA LEU A 135 -6.94 10.41 -2.84
C LEU A 135 -7.38 11.69 -2.15
N ALA A 136 -8.67 12.03 -2.19
CA ALA A 136 -9.21 13.20 -1.51
C ALA A 136 -9.05 13.10 0.01
N HIS A 137 -9.31 11.93 0.60
CA HIS A 137 -9.09 11.70 2.02
C HIS A 137 -7.62 11.88 2.42
N PHE A 138 -6.70 11.28 1.65
CA PHE A 138 -5.26 11.43 1.87
C PHE A 138 -4.81 12.89 1.74
N ILE A 139 -5.22 13.60 0.69
CA ILE A 139 -4.81 14.99 0.49
C ILE A 139 -5.36 15.91 1.59
N ASN A 140 -6.58 15.68 2.05
CA ASN A 140 -7.20 16.47 3.12
C ASN A 140 -6.55 16.23 4.49
N SER A 141 -5.81 15.13 4.69
CA SER A 141 -5.06 14.89 5.92
C SER A 141 -3.69 15.57 5.93
N LEU A 142 -3.19 16.04 4.78
CA LEU A 142 -1.92 16.74 4.68
C LEU A 142 -1.99 18.12 5.32
N LYS A 143 -0.99 18.46 6.12
CA LYS A 143 -0.75 19.82 6.64
C LYS A 143 0.47 20.37 5.93
N ILE A 144 0.33 21.52 5.28
CA ILE A 144 1.46 22.23 4.68
C ILE A 144 2.29 22.82 5.82
N SER A 145 3.56 22.41 5.88
CA SER A 145 4.57 22.95 6.80
C SER A 145 5.11 24.28 6.32
#